data_AF-A0A2T2ZH16-F1
#
_entry.id   AF-A0A2T2ZH16-F1
#
_cell.length_a   1.000
_cell.length_b   1.000
_cell.length_c   1.000
_cell.angle_alpha   90.00
_cell.angle_beta   90.00
_cell.angle_gamma   90.00
#
_symmetry.space_group_name_H-M   'P 1'
#
loop_
_entity.id
_entity.type
_entity.pdbx_description
1 polymer ?
#
loop_
_entity_poly.entity_id
_entity_poly.type
_entity_poly.pdbx_seq_one_letter_code
_entity_poly.pdbx_strand_id
1 'polypeptide(L)'
;MWLTVLLASLAGIMGANAVPHFVKGMVGEQFPNVWGNSALRNAVAGTLGLALAAMIGYWADFGAHTLAGIAGASVGALAMAVFHGLRGAYRLNTALGLPNPL
;
A
#
# COMPACT_ATOMS: atom_id res chain seq x y z
N MET A 1 17.91 -12.58 -7.40
CA MET A 1 18.02 -11.99 -6.04
C MET A 1 17.82 -10.47 -5.98
N TRP A 2 18.61 -9.60 -6.61
CA TRP A 2 18.39 -8.13 -6.49
C TRP A 2 17.02 -7.69 -7.01
N LEU A 3 16.59 -8.22 -8.16
CA LEU A 3 15.25 -7.98 -8.69
C LEU A 3 14.16 -8.48 -7.73
N THR A 4 14.33 -9.65 -7.13
CA THR A 4 13.43 -10.17 -6.09
C THR A 4 13.33 -9.23 -4.91
N VAL A 5 14.45 -8.74 -4.39
CA VAL A 5 14.45 -7.80 -3.26
C VAL A 5 13.71 -6.52 -3.64
N LEU A 6 13.97 -5.96 -4.81
CA LEU A 6 13.28 -4.77 -5.31
C LEU A 6 11.77 -5.01 -5.46
N LEU A 7 11.35 -6.03 -6.20
CA LEU A 7 9.94 -6.32 -6.45
C LEU A 7 9.22 -6.70 -5.17
N ALA A 8 9.82 -7.50 -4.29
CA ALA A 8 9.23 -7.84 -3.01
C ALA A 8 9.07 -6.58 -2.13
N SER A 9 10.05 -5.67 -2.12
CA SER A 9 9.94 -4.39 -1.41
C SER A 9 8.79 -3.55 -1.96
N LEU A 10 8.66 -3.46 -3.29
CA LEU A 10 7.53 -2.77 -3.93
C LEU A 10 6.19 -3.44 -3.61
N ALA A 11 6.12 -4.77 -3.61
CA ALA A 11 4.92 -5.51 -3.20
C ALA A 11 4.55 -5.21 -1.74
N GLY A 12 5.54 -5.13 -0.84
CA GLY A 12 5.34 -4.75 0.56
C GLY A 12 4.80 -3.32 0.71
N ILE A 13 5.38 -2.35 0.00
CA ILE A 13 4.91 -0.96 -0.02
C ILE A 13 3.46 -0.89 -0.53
N MET A 14 3.17 -1.52 -1.67
CA MET A 14 1.83 -1.49 -2.28
C MET A 14 0.80 -2.20 -1.40
N GLY A 15 1.15 -3.38 -0.85
CA GLY A 15 0.27 -4.15 0.01
C GLY A 15 -0.08 -3.37 1.28
N ALA A 16 0.93 -2.89 2.01
CA ALA A 16 0.72 -2.10 3.22
C ALA A 16 -0.01 -0.78 2.94
N ASN A 17 0.19 -0.17 1.77
CA ASN A 17 -0.56 1.02 1.36
C ASN A 17 -2.03 0.71 1.11
N ALA A 18 -2.31 -0.43 0.47
CA ALA A 18 -3.65 -0.84 0.08
C ALA A 18 -4.54 -1.24 1.28
N VAL A 19 -3.95 -1.79 2.35
CA VAL A 19 -4.67 -2.26 3.54
C VAL A 19 -5.57 -1.20 4.17
N PRO A 20 -5.11 0.01 4.55
CA PRO A 20 -5.98 1.01 5.15
C PRO A 20 -7.11 1.45 4.20
N HIS A 21 -6.83 1.60 2.90
CA HIS A 21 -7.86 1.92 1.91
C HIS A 21 -8.93 0.83 1.85
N PHE A 22 -8.52 -0.44 1.80
CA PHE A 22 -9.43 -1.58 1.73
C PHE A 22 -10.27 -1.68 3.01
N VAL A 23 -9.62 -1.72 4.17
CA VAL A 23 -10.28 -1.89 5.47
C VAL A 23 -11.24 -0.74 5.75
N LYS A 24 -10.76 0.52 5.69
CA LYS A 24 -11.59 1.70 5.94
C LYS A 24 -12.75 1.79 4.96
N GLY A 25 -12.48 1.55 3.68
CA GLY A 25 -13.51 1.55 2.65
C GLY A 25 -14.60 0.50 2.87
N MET A 26 -14.22 -0.73 3.22
CA MET A 26 -15.19 -1.81 3.51
C MET A 26 -16.08 -1.51 4.70
N VAL A 27 -15.58 -0.81 5.72
CA VAL A 27 -16.35 -0.45 6.92
C VAL A 27 -17.08 0.89 6.80
N GLY A 28 -17.11 1.50 5.61
CA GLY A 28 -17.86 2.75 5.38
C GLY A 28 -17.13 4.01 5.86
N GLU A 29 -15.85 3.91 6.21
CA GLU A 29 -15.06 5.04 6.71
C GLU A 29 -14.26 5.73 5.60
N GLN A 30 -14.09 7.05 5.75
CA GLN A 30 -13.23 7.80 4.85
C GLN A 30 -11.75 7.62 5.22
N PHE A 31 -10.88 7.72 4.21
CA PHE A 31 -9.43 7.69 4.38
C PHE A 31 -8.76 8.54 3.29
N PRO A 32 -7.61 9.20 3.55
CA PRO A 32 -6.95 10.04 2.55
C PRO A 32 -6.64 9.24 1.30
N ASN A 33 -7.13 9.69 0.16
CA ASN A 33 -6.93 9.02 -1.12
C ASN A 33 -6.85 10.08 -2.23
N VAL A 34 -5.83 9.96 -3.08
CA VAL A 34 -5.58 10.88 -4.20
C VAL A 34 -6.70 10.90 -5.23
N TRP A 35 -7.52 9.85 -5.30
CA TRP A 35 -8.72 9.78 -6.16
C TRP A 35 -10.02 10.17 -5.43
N GLY A 36 -9.92 10.57 -4.15
CA GLY A 36 -11.03 11.04 -3.32
C GLY A 36 -11.34 10.15 -2.12
N ASN A 37 -11.70 10.77 -1.00
CA ASN A 37 -11.68 10.13 0.32
C ASN A 37 -12.90 9.26 0.67
N SER A 38 -13.91 9.16 -0.19
CA SER A 38 -15.14 8.40 0.10
C SER A 38 -14.84 6.92 0.38
N ALA A 39 -15.66 6.27 1.21
CA ALA A 39 -15.50 4.86 1.55
C ALA A 39 -15.46 3.95 0.32
N LEU A 40 -16.38 4.12 -0.65
CA LEU A 40 -16.41 3.29 -1.86
C LEU A 40 -15.12 3.42 -2.69
N ARG A 41 -14.63 4.64 -2.91
CA ARG A 41 -13.36 4.86 -3.64
C ARG A 41 -12.18 4.23 -2.91
N ASN A 42 -12.16 4.30 -1.58
CA ASN A 42 -11.15 3.63 -0.78
C ASN A 42 -11.24 2.10 -0.87
N ALA A 43 -12.44 1.52 -0.82
CA ALA A 43 -12.62 0.08 -0.97
C ALA A 43 -12.08 -0.40 -2.33
N VAL A 44 -12.47 0.28 -3.42
CA VAL A 44 -12.00 -0.03 -4.78
C VAL A 44 -10.48 0.14 -4.91
N ALA A 45 -9.93 1.27 -4.46
CA ALA A 45 -8.49 1.53 -4.51
C ALA A 45 -7.70 0.50 -3.68
N GLY A 46 -8.20 0.13 -2.51
CA GLY A 46 -7.62 -0.90 -1.66
C GLY A 46 -7.64 -2.27 -2.32
N THR A 47 -8.77 -2.70 -2.90
CA THR A 47 -8.85 -3.98 -3.62
C THR A 47 -7.89 -4.03 -4.80
N LEU A 48 -7.85 -2.98 -5.63
CA LEU A 48 -6.93 -2.90 -6.77
C LEU A 48 -5.46 -2.85 -6.32
N GLY A 49 -5.17 -2.15 -5.22
CA GLY A 49 -3.84 -2.10 -4.63
C GLY A 49 -3.36 -3.45 -4.08
N LEU A 50 -4.25 -4.22 -3.44
CA LEU A 50 -3.94 -5.57 -2.97
C LEU A 50 -3.71 -6.52 -4.15
N ALA A 51 -4.54 -6.44 -5.20
CA ALA A 51 -4.35 -7.22 -6.42
C ALA A 51 -3.01 -6.89 -7.09
N LEU A 52 -2.66 -5.61 -7.18
CA LEU A 52 -1.37 -5.16 -7.72
C LEU A 52 -0.20 -5.67 -6.85
N ALA A 53 -0.30 -5.59 -5.53
CA ALA A 53 0.73 -6.11 -4.63
C ALA A 53 0.94 -7.62 -4.82
N ALA A 54 -0.13 -8.39 -4.99
CA ALA A 54 -0.06 -9.82 -5.28
C ALA A 54 0.60 -10.11 -6.64
N MET A 55 0.27 -9.34 -7.68
CA MET A 55 0.91 -9.47 -9.00
C MET A 55 2.41 -9.17 -8.96
N ILE A 56 2.81 -8.11 -8.25
CA ILE A 56 4.23 -7.78 -8.05
C ILE A 56 4.92 -8.89 -7.26
N GLY A 57 4.27 -9.40 -6.21
CA GLY A 57 4.78 -10.51 -5.40
C GLY A 57 4.98 -11.80 -6.21
N TYR A 58 4.05 -12.12 -7.10
CA TYR A 58 4.19 -13.24 -8.04
C TYR A 58 5.44 -13.09 -8.91
N TRP A 59 5.67 -11.91 -9.49
CA TRP A 59 6.84 -11.65 -10.32
C TRP A 59 8.16 -11.48 -9.55
N ALA A 60 8.10 -11.29 -8.23
CA ALA A 60 9.31 -11.20 -7.41
C ALA A 60 10.05 -12.56 -7.30
N ASP A 61 9.45 -13.66 -7.74
CA ASP A 61 10.03 -15.01 -7.67
C ASP A 61 10.41 -15.40 -6.23
N PHE A 62 9.42 -15.29 -5.33
CA PHE A 62 9.58 -15.71 -3.93
C PHE A 62 9.99 -17.18 -3.81
N GLY A 63 9.60 -18.05 -4.76
CA GLY A 63 9.93 -19.47 -4.72
C GLY A 63 11.43 -19.75 -4.81
N ALA A 64 12.15 -19.04 -5.70
CA ALA A 64 13.59 -19.21 -5.84
C ALA A 64 14.41 -18.47 -4.77
N HIS A 65 13.83 -17.44 -4.13
CA HIS A 65 14.55 -16.51 -3.25
C HIS A 65 13.77 -16.14 -1.98
N THR A 66 13.19 -17.13 -1.30
CA THR A 66 12.22 -16.97 -0.20
C THR A 66 12.64 -15.96 0.87
N LEU A 67 13.83 -16.12 1.47
CA LEU A 67 14.27 -15.23 2.55
C LEU A 67 14.49 -13.79 2.08
N ALA A 68 15.07 -13.62 0.89
CA ALA A 68 15.30 -12.29 0.31
C ALA A 68 13.97 -11.61 -0.05
N GLY A 69 13.00 -12.38 -0.57
CA GLY A 69 11.64 -11.90 -0.83
C GLY A 69 10.91 -11.48 0.45
N ILE A 70 10.90 -12.34 1.48
CA ILE A 70 10.27 -12.02 2.78
C ILE A 70 10.90 -10.76 3.37
N ALA A 71 12.24 -10.70 3.45
CA ALA A 71 12.93 -9.53 3.99
C ALA A 71 12.61 -8.25 3.22
N GLY A 72 12.63 -8.29 1.88
CA GLY A 72 12.25 -7.15 1.04
C GLY A 72 10.82 -6.68 1.30
N ALA A 73 9.85 -7.61 1.25
CA ALA A 73 8.45 -7.29 1.51
C ALA A 73 8.22 -6.72 2.91
N SER A 74 8.86 -7.27 3.94
CA SER A 74 8.79 -6.74 5.30
C SER A 74 9.36 -5.32 5.40
N VAL A 75 10.49 -5.03 4.77
CA VAL A 75 11.08 -3.68 4.74
C VAL A 75 10.16 -2.69 4.02
N GLY A 76 9.63 -3.07 2.86
CA GLY A 76 8.69 -2.23 2.11
C GLY A 76 7.40 -1.95 2.88
N ALA A 77 6.82 -2.98 3.51
CA ALA A 77 5.64 -2.83 4.34
C ALA A 77 5.91 -1.94 5.55
N LEU A 78 7.06 -2.10 6.23
CA LEU A 78 7.46 -1.25 7.34
C LEU A 78 7.61 0.22 6.92
N ALA A 79 8.24 0.49 5.77
CA ALA A 79 8.40 1.85 5.25
C ALA A 79 7.03 2.53 5.04
N MET A 80 6.07 1.81 4.46
CA MET A 80 4.71 2.32 4.26
C MET A 80 3.92 2.45 5.57
N ALA A 81 4.10 1.52 6.51
CA ALA A 81 3.51 1.63 7.84
C ALA A 81 4.02 2.87 8.60
N VAL A 82 5.32 3.17 8.52
CA VAL A 82 5.90 4.41 9.06
C VAL A 82 5.33 5.63 8.35
N PHE A 83 5.23 5.62 7.02
CA PHE A 83 4.61 6.71 6.27
C PHE A 83 3.19 7.00 6.76
N HIS A 84 2.33 5.98 6.87
CA HIS A 84 0.96 6.14 7.37
C HIS A 84 0.93 6.54 8.85
N GLY A 85 1.76 5.92 9.69
CA GLY A 85 1.87 6.23 11.13
C GLY A 85 2.29 7.68 11.41
N LEU A 86 3.10 8.27 10.52
CA LEU A 86 3.49 9.68 10.56
C LEU A 86 2.51 10.60 9.80
N ARG A 87 1.28 10.13 9.55
CA ARG A 87 0.23 10.86 8.82
C ARG A 87 0.64 11.28 7.40
N GLY A 88 1.54 10.55 6.77
CA GLY A 88 2.07 10.84 5.43
C GLY A 88 0.97 10.99 4.39
N ALA A 89 -0.05 10.13 4.39
CA ALA A 89 -1.16 10.21 3.45
C ALA A 89 -1.97 11.52 3.58
N TYR A 90 -2.18 11.99 4.81
CA TYR A 90 -2.86 13.27 5.06
C TYR A 90 -2.03 14.46 4.58
N ARG A 91 -0.72 14.42 4.87
CA ARG A 91 0.23 15.45 4.44
C ARG A 91 0.35 15.49 2.92
N LEU A 92 0.29 14.34 2.26
CA LEU A 92 0.30 14.24 0.81
C LEU A 92 -0.95 14.88 0.19
N ASN A 93 -2.15 14.59 0.72
CA ASN A 93 -3.36 15.28 0.28
C ASN A 93 -3.22 16.80 0.42
N THR A 94 -2.77 17.29 1.58
CA THR A 94 -2.53 18.73 1.79
C THR A 94 -1.54 19.31 0.78
N ALA A 95 -0.42 18.64 0.53
CA ALA A 95 0.59 19.09 -0.43
C ALA A 95 0.07 19.14 -1.87
N LEU A 96 -0.89 18.28 -2.21
CA LEU A 96 -1.55 18.23 -3.51
C LEU A 96 -2.80 19.14 -3.59
N GLY A 97 -3.12 19.91 -2.54
CA GLY A 97 -4.34 20.73 -2.48
C GLY A 97 -5.64 19.92 -2.43
N LEU A 98 -5.57 18.64 -2.05
CA LEU A 98 -6.71 17.75 -1.91
C LEU A 98 -7.30 17.84 -0.50
N PRO A 99 -8.63 17.67 -0.35
CA PRO A 99 -9.25 17.64 0.98
C PRO A 99 -8.76 16.43 1.76
N ASN A 100 -8.66 16.58 3.08
CA ASN A 100 -8.52 15.45 3.99
C ASN A 100 -9.91 14.94 4.41
N PRO A 101 -10.06 13.63 4.73
CA PRO A 101 -11.29 13.15 5.34
C PRO A 101 -11.52 13.86 6.68
N LEU A 102 -12.80 14.08 6.98
CA LEU A 102 -13.28 14.74 8.20
C LEU A 102 -12.96 13.93 9.45
#